data_AF-A0A8J7GJH5-F1
#
_entry.id   AF-A0A8J7GJH5-F1
#
_cell.length_a   1.000
_cell.length_b   1.000
_cell.length_c   1.000
_cell.angle_alpha   90.00
_cell.angle_beta   90.00
_cell.angle_gamma   90.00
#
_symmetry.space_group_name_H-M   'P 1'
#
loop_
_entity.id
_entity.type
_entity.pdbx_description
1 polymer ?
#
loop_
_entity_poly.entity_id
_entity_poly.type
_entity_poly.pdbx_seq_one_letter_code
_entity_poly.pdbx_strand_id
1 'polypeptide(L)'
;MNAPTPLTTRSADNTAVTCGAVVRRTRLGLGWSQWRLAKEMTRLAQANGFPAPEVGNLRGMVSKWERDLHVPDGFNRGLLCATLCIDVADLHLPAYEYVYRPFAPLRS
;
A
#
# COMPACT_ATOMS: atom_id res chain seq x y z
N MET A 1 -12.11 37.87 -37.94
CA MET A 1 -10.71 37.55 -37.61
C MET A 1 -10.69 36.84 -36.26
N ASN A 2 -10.26 35.57 -36.29
CA ASN A 2 -9.69 34.70 -35.24
C ASN A 2 -10.20 34.74 -33.78
N ALA A 3 -11.07 33.75 -33.52
CA ALA A 3 -11.14 32.74 -32.45
C ALA A 3 -10.81 33.05 -30.96
N PRO A 4 -11.62 32.53 -30.01
CA PRO A 4 -11.24 32.41 -28.60
C PRO A 4 -10.22 31.27 -28.41
N THR A 5 -9.14 31.55 -27.66
CA THR A 5 -8.13 30.54 -27.33
C THR A 5 -8.71 29.47 -26.39
N PRO A 6 -8.64 28.17 -26.74
CA PRO A 6 -9.04 27.10 -25.85
C PRO A 6 -7.95 26.81 -24.81
N LEU A 7 -8.40 26.64 -23.57
CA LEU A 7 -7.91 25.73 -22.53
C LEU A 7 -6.45 25.28 -22.66
N THR A 8 -5.55 25.85 -21.84
CA THR A 8 -4.34 25.12 -21.47
C THR A 8 -4.74 23.95 -20.59
N THR A 9 -4.83 22.81 -21.25
CA THR A 9 -4.85 21.44 -20.77
C THR A 9 -4.27 21.31 -19.36
N ARG A 10 -5.16 20.98 -18.41
CA ARG A 10 -4.81 20.34 -17.14
C ARG A 10 -3.82 19.22 -17.46
N SER A 11 -2.56 19.36 -17.06
CA SER A 11 -1.59 18.27 -17.08
C SER A 11 -2.26 17.06 -16.46
N ALA A 12 -2.66 16.11 -17.29
CA ALA A 12 -3.03 14.80 -16.81
C ALA A 12 -1.72 14.24 -16.24
N ASP A 13 -1.61 14.29 -14.91
CA ASP A 13 -0.63 13.55 -14.13
C ASP A 13 -0.72 12.08 -14.53
N ASN A 14 -0.02 11.71 -15.60
CA ASN A 14 0.30 10.34 -15.99
C ASN A 14 1.42 9.81 -15.06
N THR A 15 1.34 10.14 -13.78
CA THR A 15 2.23 9.61 -12.76
C THR A 15 1.81 8.15 -12.62
N ALA A 16 2.64 7.25 -13.16
CA ALA A 16 2.46 5.82 -13.01
C ALA A 16 2.07 5.52 -11.56
N VAL A 17 0.96 4.82 -11.37
CA VAL A 17 0.45 4.49 -10.04
C VAL A 17 1.54 3.68 -9.33
N THR A 18 2.14 4.26 -8.29
CA THR A 18 3.19 3.60 -7.52
C THR A 18 2.59 2.76 -6.39
N CYS A 19 3.34 1.78 -5.90
CA CYS A 19 2.96 1.01 -4.72
C CYS A 19 2.65 1.93 -3.53
N GLY A 20 3.52 2.90 -3.25
CA GLY A 20 3.30 3.86 -2.17
C GLY A 20 2.00 4.65 -2.32
N ALA A 21 1.66 5.07 -3.54
CA ALA A 21 0.41 5.75 -3.83
C ALA A 21 -0.82 4.86 -3.59
N VAL A 22 -0.77 3.57 -3.97
CA VAL A 22 -1.84 2.60 -3.72
C VAL A 22 -2.04 2.40 -2.23
N VAL A 23 -0.97 2.08 -1.49
CA VAL A 23 -1.03 1.85 -0.03
C VAL A 23 -1.64 3.06 0.66
N ARG A 24 -1.15 4.27 0.34
CA ARG A 24 -1.64 5.51 0.94
C ARG A 24 -3.11 5.74 0.61
N ARG A 25 -3.50 5.60 -0.66
CA ARG A 25 -4.88 5.82 -1.10
C ARG A 25 -5.84 4.86 -0.44
N THR A 26 -5.53 3.56 -0.45
CA THR A 26 -6.39 2.53 0.16
C THR A 26 -6.52 2.74 1.67
N ARG A 27 -5.41 2.98 2.36
CA ARG A 27 -5.43 3.28 3.81
C ARG A 27 -6.30 4.50 4.13
N LEU A 28 -6.15 5.59 3.38
CA LEU A 28 -6.95 6.80 3.57
C LEU A 28 -8.43 6.58 3.22
N GLY A 29 -8.73 5.76 2.21
CA GLY A 29 -10.09 5.36 1.86
C GLY A 29 -10.80 4.60 2.98
N LEU A 30 -10.04 3.85 3.80
CA LEU A 30 -10.53 3.19 5.02
C LEU A 30 -10.59 4.13 6.25
N GLY A 31 -10.19 5.39 6.11
CA GLY A 31 -10.09 6.34 7.22
C GLY A 31 -8.98 6.01 8.23
N TRP A 32 -7.99 5.20 7.84
CA TRP A 32 -6.97 4.71 8.75
C TRP A 32 -5.74 5.62 8.78
N SER A 33 -5.14 5.78 9.96
CA SER A 33 -3.79 6.35 10.10
C SER A 33 -2.72 5.30 9.80
N GLN A 34 -1.47 5.72 9.55
CA GLN A 34 -0.34 4.78 9.40
C GLN A 34 -0.19 3.87 10.63
N TRP A 35 -0.43 4.42 11.83
CA TRP A 35 -0.44 3.67 13.09
C TRP A 35 -1.57 2.64 13.14
N ARG A 36 -2.76 2.98 12.65
CA ARG A 36 -3.88 2.05 12.59
C ARG A 36 -3.57 0.89 11.65
N LEU A 37 -3.04 1.18 10.45
CA LEU A 37 -2.61 0.13 9.51
C LEU A 37 -1.55 -0.78 10.14
N ALA A 38 -0.52 -0.21 10.77
CA ALA A 38 0.51 -1.00 11.44
C ALA A 38 -0.08 -1.91 12.54
N LYS A 39 -1.02 -1.41 13.35
CA LYS A 39 -1.70 -2.24 14.38
C LYS A 39 -2.48 -3.41 13.77
N GLU A 40 -3.22 -3.17 12.69
CA GLU A 40 -4.00 -4.23 12.03
C GLU A 40 -3.10 -5.26 11.35
N MET A 41 -1.99 -4.84 10.73
CA MET A 41 -0.99 -5.75 10.19
C MET A 41 -0.36 -6.61 11.29
N THR A 42 0.07 -6.01 12.41
CA THR A 42 0.60 -6.77 13.55
C THR A 42 -0.43 -7.77 14.09
N ARG A 43 -1.70 -7.36 14.23
CA ARG A 43 -2.80 -8.24 14.67
C ARG A 43 -3.03 -9.40 13.71
N LEU A 44 -2.99 -9.14 12.41
CA LEU A 44 -3.18 -10.16 11.38
C LEU A 44 -2.03 -11.18 11.36
N ALA A 45 -0.78 -10.72 11.53
CA ALA A 45 0.37 -11.61 11.67
C ALA A 45 0.21 -12.54 12.88
N GLN A 46 -0.18 -11.99 14.04
CA GLN A 46 -0.46 -12.78 15.26
C GLN A 46 -1.57 -13.80 15.05
N ALA A 47 -2.68 -13.39 14.44
CA ALA A 47 -3.84 -14.26 14.20
C ALA A 47 -3.51 -15.45 13.29
N ASN A 48 -2.51 -15.30 12.41
CA ASN A 48 -2.05 -16.37 11.52
C ASN A 48 -0.81 -17.12 12.07
N GLY A 49 -0.43 -16.90 13.33
CA GLY A 49 0.69 -17.59 13.98
C GLY A 49 2.08 -17.16 13.51
N PHE A 50 2.19 -16.02 12.81
CA PHE A 50 3.46 -15.46 12.38
C PHE A 50 4.07 -14.54 13.45
N PRO A 51 5.40 -14.35 13.45
CA PRO A 51 6.04 -13.34 14.29
C PRO A 51 5.43 -11.96 14.06
N ALA A 52 4.96 -11.35 15.13
CA ALA A 52 4.31 -10.05 15.09
C ALA A 52 5.37 -8.94 14.99
N PRO A 53 5.47 -8.19 13.88
CA PRO A 53 6.34 -7.04 13.83
C PRO A 53 5.89 -6.00 14.87
N GLU A 54 6.87 -5.37 15.53
CA GLU A 54 6.58 -4.28 16.46
C GLU A 54 5.88 -3.14 15.72
N VAL A 55 4.76 -2.66 16.28
CA VAL A 55 3.90 -1.65 15.63
C VAL A 55 4.67 -0.37 15.29
N GLY A 56 5.58 0.07 16.17
CA GLY A 56 6.40 1.26 15.96
C GLY A 56 7.31 1.14 14.73
N ASN A 57 8.03 0.01 14.64
CA ASN A 57 8.86 -0.29 13.48
C ASN A 57 8.01 -0.41 12.20
N LEU A 58 6.90 -1.14 12.26
CA LEU A 58 6.04 -1.34 11.10
C LEU A 58 5.41 -0.03 10.61
N ARG A 59 5.03 0.88 11.51
CA ARG A 59 4.58 2.23 11.14
C ARG A 59 5.66 3.01 10.40
N GLY A 60 6.92 2.87 10.82
CA GLY A 60 8.07 3.44 10.11
C GLY A 60 8.23 2.87 8.71
N MET A 61 8.07 1.55 8.55
CA MET A 61 8.09 0.87 7.26
C MET A 61 6.94 1.32 6.35
N VAL A 62 5.71 1.40 6.86
CA VAL A 62 4.54 1.95 6.15
C VAL A 62 4.85 3.35 5.62
N SER A 63 5.43 4.22 6.44
CA SER A 63 5.78 5.56 6.00
C SER A 63 6.85 5.58 4.89
N LYS A 64 7.77 4.62 4.85
CA LYS A 64 8.77 4.49 3.79
C LYS A 64 8.14 3.97 2.50
N TRP A 65 7.24 2.99 2.60
CA TRP A 65 6.49 2.44 1.46
C TRP A 65 5.62 3.50 0.81
N GLU A 66 4.85 4.27 1.59
CA GLU A 66 3.99 5.36 1.06
C GLU A 66 4.75 6.49 0.36
N ARG A 67 6.06 6.57 0.57
CA ARG A 67 6.96 7.55 -0.04
C ARG A 67 7.83 6.93 -1.14
N ASP A 68 7.56 5.67 -1.50
CA ASP A 68 8.32 4.88 -2.46
C ASP A 68 9.83 4.82 -2.14
N LEU A 69 10.21 4.96 -0.87
CA LEU A 69 11.61 4.88 -0.42
C LEU A 69 12.07 3.42 -0.29
N HIS A 70 11.14 2.51 -0.06
CA HIS A 70 11.37 1.08 0.07
C HIS A 70 10.19 0.32 -0.53
N VAL A 71 10.45 -0.90 -1.01
CA VAL A 71 9.42 -1.85 -1.42
C VAL A 71 9.14 -2.81 -0.27
N PRO A 72 7.88 -3.18 0.01
CA PRO A 72 7.58 -4.24 0.97
C PRO A 72 8.13 -5.58 0.46
N ASP A 73 8.89 -6.27 1.31
CA ASP A 73 9.34 -7.64 1.08
C ASP A 73 8.14 -8.62 0.97
N GLY A 74 8.38 -9.87 0.59
CA GLY A 74 7.30 -10.84 0.36
C GLY A 74 6.38 -11.08 1.57
N PHE A 75 6.93 -11.05 2.79
CA PHE A 75 6.14 -11.22 4.02
C PHE A 75 5.27 -9.99 4.27
N ASN A 76 5.87 -8.81 4.29
CA ASN A 76 5.18 -7.55 4.54
C ASN A 76 4.19 -7.21 3.44
N ARG A 77 4.46 -7.60 2.20
CA ARG A 77 3.56 -7.45 1.06
C ARG A 77 2.32 -8.31 1.22
N GLY A 78 2.47 -9.59 1.54
CA GLY A 78 1.33 -10.46 1.83
C GLY A 78 0.49 -9.92 2.98
N LEU A 79 1.15 -9.47 4.05
CA LEU A 79 0.49 -8.92 5.22
C LEU A 79 -0.29 -7.64 4.88
N LEU A 80 0.31 -6.77 4.06
CA LEU A 80 -0.27 -5.50 3.64
C LEU A 80 -1.47 -5.72 2.70
N CYS A 81 -1.34 -6.60 1.70
CA CYS A 81 -2.44 -7.00 0.80
C CYS A 81 -3.65 -7.53 1.60
N ALA A 82 -3.40 -8.48 2.50
CA ALA A 82 -4.47 -9.07 3.30
C ALA A 82 -5.09 -8.09 4.31
N THR A 83 -4.31 -7.16 4.86
CA THR A 83 -4.82 -6.15 5.81
C THR A 83 -5.65 -5.08 5.11
N LEU A 84 -5.25 -4.68 3.90
CA LEU A 84 -5.95 -3.67 3.11
C LEU A 84 -7.03 -4.25 2.19
N CYS A 85 -7.17 -5.58 2.17
CA CYS A 85 -8.06 -6.31 1.26
C CYS A 85 -7.86 -5.93 -0.22
N ILE A 86 -6.60 -5.85 -0.65
CA ILE A 86 -6.21 -5.57 -2.04
C ILE A 86 -5.41 -6.73 -2.62
N ASP A 87 -5.47 -6.92 -3.94
CA ASP A 87 -4.65 -7.91 -4.62
C ASP A 87 -3.19 -7.43 -4.68
N VAL A 88 -2.24 -8.37 -4.75
CA VAL A 88 -0.83 -8.04 -4.99
C VAL A 88 -0.63 -7.39 -6.37
N ALA A 89 -1.46 -7.75 -7.36
CA ALA A 89 -1.47 -7.12 -8.68
C ALA A 89 -1.81 -5.63 -8.59
N ASP A 90 -2.63 -5.23 -7.63
CA ASP A 90 -3.04 -3.84 -7.43
C ASP A 90 -1.93 -2.97 -6.82
N LEU A 91 -0.85 -3.57 -6.28
CA LEU A 91 0.27 -2.82 -5.72
C LEU A 91 1.21 -2.24 -6.80
N HIS A 92 1.02 -2.57 -8.08
CA HIS A 92 1.83 -2.04 -9.19
C HIS A 92 3.34 -2.18 -8.95
N LEU A 93 3.74 -3.30 -8.36
CA LEU A 93 5.15 -3.59 -8.09
C LEU A 93 5.85 -4.08 -9.36
N PRO A 94 7.15 -3.76 -9.53
CA PRO A 94 7.89 -4.23 -10.69
C PRO A 94 7.95 -5.76 -10.71
N ALA A 95 7.86 -6.34 -11.91
CA ALA A 95 7.69 -7.78 -12.14
C ALA A 95 8.84 -8.68 -11.63
N TYR A 96 9.92 -8.10 -11.07
CA TYR A 96 11.14 -8.84 -10.71
C TYR A 96 11.30 -9.16 -9.22
N GLU A 97 10.32 -8.95 -8.34
CA GLU A 97 10.56 -9.13 -6.90
C GLU A 97 9.58 -10.07 -6.15
N TYR A 98 10.18 -11.19 -5.73
CA TYR A 98 9.91 -12.03 -4.55
C TYR A 98 8.64 -12.90 -4.50
N VAL A 99 8.84 -14.12 -3.99
CA VAL A 99 7.84 -15.16 -3.73
C VAL A 99 6.76 -14.62 -2.78
N TYR A 100 5.56 -14.40 -3.32
CA TYR A 100 4.38 -14.04 -2.56
C TYR A 100 3.90 -15.24 -1.72
N ARG A 101 3.73 -15.03 -0.41
CA ARG A 101 3.01 -15.96 0.47
C ARG A 101 1.75 -15.26 0.98
N PRO A 102 0.55 -15.70 0.55
CA PRO A 102 -0.70 -15.04 0.96
C PRO A 102 -0.95 -15.23 2.46
N PHE A 103 -1.48 -14.18 3.09
CA PHE A 103 -2.10 -14.27 4.42
C PHE A 103 -3.62 -14.42 4.24
N ALA A 104 -4.25 -15.19 5.13
CA ALA A 104 -5.71 -15.21 5.18
C ALA A 104 -6.22 -13.88 5.76
N PRO A 105 -7.22 -13.21 5.16
CA PRO A 105 -7.74 -11.94 5.68
C PRO A 105 -8.36 -12.12 7.08
N LEU A 106 -8.34 -11.05 7.90
CA LEU A 106 -9.06 -11.02 9.17
C LEU A 106 -10.57 -11.13 8.87
N ARG A 107 -11.20 -12.24 9.24
CA ARG A 107 -12.67 -12.34 9.22
C ARG A 107 -13.22 -11.38 10.26
N SER A 108 -14.02 -10.41 9.80
CA SER A 108 -14.80 -9.47 10.62
C SER A 108 -15.84 -10.18 11.45
#